data_AF-A0A1Q8VY68-F1
#
_entry.id   AF-A0A1Q8VY68-F1
#
_cell.length_a   1.000
_cell.length_b   1.000
_cell.length_c   1.000
_cell.angle_alpha   90.00
_cell.angle_beta   90.00
_cell.angle_gamma   90.00
#
_symmetry.space_group_name_H-M   'P 1'
#
loop_
_entity.id
_entity.type
_entity.pdbx_description
1 polymer ?
#
loop_
_entity_poly.entity_id
_entity_poly.type
_entity_poly.pdbx_seq_one_letter_code
_entity_poly.pdbx_strand_id
1 'polypeptide(L)'
;MRSSVKVLSVAAALAMAVGLSACDEQDVAQPSPGASSAASAKADSEDPDTPPSEGSEDGKDSKSKGGETTKSGSTIQSIKPVTFKDEEIGLTQTCDKVIEDYAAPKLKQKGKTDTVYLLHCTLDFNGDIAYSSTLSDSTSLQDKTSSKPKTVQYGANVADDLKDDGLDVIDTEDAGSTHVEGWFAYIAVSDSTKLKPFSEGTTSIAYDRAAGKGVQSGKQYAAYSDTQDLVLK
;
A
#
# COMPACT_ATOMS: atom_id res chain seq x y z
N MET A 1 -27.59 56.06 -7.48
CA MET A 1 -27.50 55.44 -8.82
C MET A 1 -27.43 53.94 -8.63
N ARG A 2 -28.35 53.20 -9.25
CA ARG A 2 -28.44 51.74 -9.20
C ARG A 2 -27.47 51.17 -10.24
N SER A 3 -26.49 50.36 -9.84
CA SER A 3 -25.64 49.62 -10.77
C SER A 3 -25.97 48.13 -10.67
N SER A 4 -26.69 47.66 -11.67
CA SER A 4 -26.96 46.25 -11.93
C SER A 4 -25.72 45.64 -12.60
N VAL A 5 -25.06 44.68 -11.94
CA VAL A 5 -23.97 43.90 -12.54
C VAL A 5 -24.58 42.70 -13.28
N LYS A 6 -24.41 42.68 -14.61
CA LYS A 6 -24.80 41.55 -15.48
C LYS A 6 -23.79 40.42 -15.32
N VAL A 7 -24.28 39.24 -14.93
CA VAL A 7 -23.52 37.99 -14.94
C VAL A 7 -23.54 37.42 -16.36
N LEU A 8 -22.37 37.30 -16.99
CA LEU A 8 -22.20 36.54 -18.23
C LEU A 8 -21.79 35.11 -17.89
N SER A 9 -22.70 34.17 -18.12
CA SER A 9 -22.44 32.74 -18.07
C SER A 9 -21.77 32.31 -19.37
N VAL A 10 -20.59 31.69 -19.27
CA VAL A 10 -19.93 30.99 -20.38
C VAL A 10 -20.11 29.49 -20.12
N ALA A 11 -20.93 28.85 -20.93
CA ALA A 11 -21.02 27.39 -20.99
C ALA A 11 -19.95 26.88 -21.95
N ALA A 12 -19.00 26.10 -21.44
CA ALA A 12 -18.08 25.31 -22.24
C ALA A 12 -18.55 23.85 -22.19
N ALA A 13 -19.07 23.34 -23.32
CA ALA A 13 -19.38 21.92 -23.47
C ALA A 13 -18.14 21.19 -24.00
N LEU A 14 -17.65 20.23 -23.21
CA LEU A 14 -16.59 19.29 -23.58
C LEU A 14 -17.08 18.30 -24.64
N ALA A 15 -16.28 18.09 -25.67
CA ALA A 15 -16.43 16.97 -26.59
C ALA A 15 -15.94 15.68 -25.91
N MET A 16 -16.80 14.67 -25.80
CA MET A 16 -16.38 13.33 -25.39
C MET A 16 -15.89 12.55 -26.62
N ALA A 17 -14.63 12.15 -26.60
CA ALA A 17 -14.08 11.18 -27.53
C ALA A 17 -14.35 9.77 -26.98
N VAL A 18 -15.14 9.00 -27.73
CA VAL A 18 -15.32 7.56 -27.55
C VAL A 18 -14.15 6.84 -28.24
N GLY A 19 -13.28 6.19 -27.45
CA GLY A 19 -12.26 5.26 -27.96
C GLY A 19 -12.71 3.82 -27.70
N LEU A 20 -13.09 3.10 -28.76
CA LEU A 20 -13.40 1.68 -28.71
C LEU A 20 -12.10 0.85 -28.82
N SER A 21 -11.86 0.05 -27.78
CA SER A 21 -11.33 -1.33 -27.77
C SER A 21 -10.40 -1.80 -28.89
N ALA A 22 -9.12 -2.00 -28.54
CA ALA A 22 -8.29 -3.05 -29.13
C ALA A 22 -8.46 -4.31 -28.27
N CYS A 23 -9.11 -5.34 -28.82
CA CYS A 23 -9.00 -6.71 -28.30
C CYS A 23 -7.96 -7.42 -29.17
N ASP A 24 -6.82 -7.73 -28.57
CA ASP A 24 -5.81 -8.60 -29.16
C ASP A 24 -6.31 -10.04 -28.97
N GLU A 25 -6.60 -10.72 -30.07
CA GLU A 25 -6.99 -12.12 -30.10
C GLU A 25 -5.73 -12.99 -29.91
N GLN A 26 -5.67 -13.66 -28.77
CA GLN A 26 -4.61 -14.58 -28.39
C GLN A 26 -4.86 -15.92 -29.09
N ASP A 27 -4.12 -16.18 -30.16
CA ASP A 27 -4.14 -17.47 -30.88
C ASP A 27 -3.51 -18.57 -30.01
N VAL A 28 -4.32 -19.59 -29.73
CA VAL A 28 -3.94 -20.81 -29.01
C VAL A 28 -3.58 -21.87 -30.05
N ALA A 29 -2.31 -22.25 -30.11
CA ALA A 29 -1.88 -23.49 -30.76
C ALA A 29 -1.33 -24.48 -29.73
N GLN A 30 -2.04 -25.61 -29.64
CA GLN A 30 -1.78 -26.82 -28.87
C GLN A 30 -0.39 -27.46 -29.07
N PRO A 31 0.05 -28.32 -28.14
CA PRO A 31 1.29 -29.09 -28.27
C PRO A 31 1.09 -30.34 -29.15
N SER A 32 2.19 -30.90 -29.67
CA SER A 32 2.24 -32.29 -30.12
C SER A 32 3.60 -32.96 -29.80
N PRO A 33 3.60 -34.26 -29.46
CA PRO A 33 4.77 -34.99 -28.96
C PRO A 33 5.45 -35.90 -30.01
N GLY A 34 6.70 -36.28 -29.72
CA GLY A 34 7.44 -37.41 -30.32
C GLY A 34 8.28 -37.05 -31.56
N ALA A 35 9.43 -37.67 -31.87
CA ALA A 35 10.18 -38.75 -31.25
C ALA A 35 11.60 -38.83 -31.87
N SER A 36 12.56 -39.29 -31.07
CA SER A 36 13.71 -40.18 -31.36
C SER A 36 14.79 -39.86 -32.41
N SER A 37 16.05 -39.80 -31.94
CA SER A 37 17.22 -40.63 -32.38
C SER A 37 18.45 -40.21 -31.55
N ALA A 38 18.98 -41.02 -30.60
CA ALA A 38 20.08 -42.01 -30.75
C ALA A 38 21.42 -41.38 -31.23
N ALA A 39 22.62 -41.62 -30.67
CA ALA A 39 23.16 -42.45 -29.59
C ALA A 39 24.66 -42.12 -29.37
N SER A 40 25.26 -42.68 -28.30
CA SER A 40 26.71 -42.93 -27.98
C SER A 40 27.20 -42.14 -26.74
N ALA A 41 27.25 -42.76 -25.54
CA ALA A 41 28.37 -43.53 -24.94
C ALA A 41 29.52 -42.59 -24.47
N LYS A 42 30.11 -42.66 -23.26
CA LYS A 42 30.34 -43.75 -22.30
C LYS A 42 30.94 -43.16 -20.98
N ALA A 43 30.74 -43.87 -19.85
CA ALA A 43 31.64 -44.06 -18.68
C ALA A 43 31.98 -42.85 -17.77
N ASP A 44 31.60 -42.83 -16.47
CA ASP A 44 32.32 -43.40 -15.29
C ASP A 44 33.53 -42.51 -14.90
N SER A 45 33.81 -42.06 -13.66
CA SER A 45 33.50 -42.51 -12.31
C SER A 45 33.97 -41.41 -11.30
N GLU A 46 33.72 -41.64 -10.00
CA GLU A 46 34.52 -41.24 -8.81
C GLU A 46 34.23 -39.91 -8.08
N ASP A 47 33.60 -40.08 -6.92
CA ASP A 47 33.79 -39.32 -5.67
C ASP A 47 35.23 -39.52 -5.15
N PRO A 48 35.83 -38.55 -4.42
CA PRO A 48 36.04 -38.86 -3.00
C PRO A 48 35.95 -37.68 -2.00
N ASP A 49 35.67 -38.10 -0.76
CA ASP A 49 35.65 -37.43 0.55
C ASP A 49 36.75 -36.41 0.92
N THR A 50 36.47 -35.71 2.05
CA THR A 50 37.32 -35.06 3.10
C THR A 50 37.43 -33.49 3.14
N PRO A 51 37.67 -32.83 4.31
CA PRO A 51 36.63 -32.24 5.20
C PRO A 51 36.92 -30.75 5.63
N PRO A 52 36.48 -30.26 6.82
CA PRO A 52 35.80 -28.97 7.00
C PRO A 52 36.73 -27.73 7.08
N SER A 53 36.18 -26.52 6.86
CA SER A 53 36.87 -25.27 7.20
C SER A 53 36.00 -24.39 8.08
N GLU A 54 36.63 -23.99 9.19
CA GLU A 54 36.17 -23.06 10.20
C GLU A 54 35.74 -21.73 9.59
N GLY A 55 34.57 -21.23 10.02
CA GLY A 55 34.19 -19.84 9.93
C GLY A 55 33.84 -19.36 11.32
N SER A 56 34.84 -18.88 12.06
CA SER A 56 34.59 -17.90 13.12
C SER A 56 34.12 -16.62 12.46
N GLU A 57 33.04 -16.02 12.94
CA GLU A 57 33.01 -14.60 13.28
C GLU A 57 31.70 -14.19 13.93
N ASP A 58 31.85 -13.28 14.89
CA ASP A 58 30.89 -12.78 15.85
C ASP A 58 29.60 -12.23 15.23
N GLY A 59 28.51 -13.00 15.36
CA GLY A 59 27.15 -12.46 15.35
C GLY A 59 26.79 -11.97 16.75
N LYS A 60 27.38 -10.84 17.19
CA LYS A 60 26.93 -10.16 18.40
C LYS A 60 25.59 -9.48 18.09
N ASP A 61 24.54 -10.29 18.07
CA ASP A 61 23.14 -9.88 17.96
C ASP A 61 22.85 -8.86 19.06
N SER A 62 22.97 -7.59 18.67
CA SER A 62 22.44 -6.48 19.44
C SER A 62 20.93 -6.49 19.25
N LYS A 63 20.30 -7.45 19.93
CA LYS A 63 18.89 -7.55 20.31
C LYS A 63 18.04 -6.38 19.82
N SER A 64 17.63 -6.44 18.55
CA SER A 64 16.54 -5.61 18.05
C SER A 64 15.32 -5.89 18.93
N LYS A 65 14.71 -4.83 19.42
CA LYS A 65 13.48 -4.87 20.22
C LYS A 65 12.40 -5.54 19.36
N GLY A 66 12.21 -6.84 19.58
CA GLY A 66 11.61 -7.77 18.62
C GLY A 66 10.17 -7.43 18.27
N GLY A 67 9.97 -7.09 16.99
CA GLY A 67 8.68 -7.17 16.33
C GLY A 67 8.38 -8.60 15.87
N GLU A 68 7.10 -8.92 15.69
CA GLU A 68 6.70 -10.14 14.98
C GLU A 68 7.19 -10.05 13.52
N THR A 69 7.66 -11.15 12.96
CA THR A 69 8.15 -11.20 11.57
C THR A 69 7.12 -11.89 10.68
N THR A 70 6.83 -11.31 9.52
CA THR A 70 5.99 -11.95 8.51
C THR A 70 6.71 -13.17 7.91
N LYS A 71 5.96 -14.04 7.22
CA LYS A 71 6.53 -15.22 6.54
C LYS A 71 7.55 -14.84 5.45
N SER A 72 7.37 -13.69 4.81
CA SER A 72 8.30 -13.10 3.86
C SER A 72 9.53 -12.42 4.49
N GLY A 73 9.60 -12.35 5.82
CA GLY A 73 10.75 -11.83 6.56
C GLY A 73 10.67 -10.33 6.89
N SER A 74 9.49 -9.70 6.77
CA SER A 74 9.31 -8.28 7.11
C SER A 74 9.04 -8.12 8.60
N THR A 75 9.58 -7.06 9.22
CA THR A 75 9.39 -6.83 10.67
C THR A 75 8.18 -5.94 10.95
N ILE A 76 7.23 -6.45 11.73
CA ILE A 76 6.08 -5.69 12.23
C ILE A 76 6.50 -4.92 13.48
N GLN A 77 6.40 -3.59 13.41
CA GLN A 77 6.75 -2.70 14.51
C GLN A 77 5.49 -2.07 15.09
N SER A 78 5.33 -2.13 16.42
CA SER A 78 4.24 -1.42 17.08
C SER A 78 4.54 0.06 17.20
N ILE A 79 3.53 0.91 16.99
CA ILE A 79 3.60 2.35 17.22
C ILE A 79 2.77 2.75 18.44
N LYS A 80 3.03 3.94 18.98
CA LYS A 80 2.05 4.64 19.81
C LYS A 80 0.81 4.84 18.94
N PRO A 81 -0.38 4.35 19.35
CA PRO A 81 -1.57 4.45 18.53
C PRO A 81 -1.84 5.90 18.13
N VAL A 82 -2.11 6.09 16.85
CA VAL A 82 -2.52 7.37 16.27
C VAL A 82 -4.00 7.26 15.97
N THR A 83 -4.81 8.21 16.45
CA THR A 83 -6.26 8.18 16.26
C THR A 83 -6.75 9.48 15.65
N PHE A 84 -7.38 9.39 14.49
CA PHE A 84 -8.09 10.47 13.82
C PHE A 84 -9.60 10.34 14.07
N LYS A 85 -10.26 11.47 14.33
CA LYS A 85 -11.71 11.55 14.55
C LYS A 85 -12.32 12.59 13.64
N ASP A 86 -12.98 12.13 12.58
CA ASP A 86 -13.72 12.97 11.66
C ASP A 86 -15.20 12.92 12.02
N GLU A 87 -15.59 13.80 12.95
CA GLU A 87 -16.96 13.86 13.48
C GLU A 87 -17.99 14.21 12.40
N GLU A 88 -17.59 14.89 11.32
CA GLU A 88 -18.54 15.28 10.27
C GLU A 88 -19.13 14.07 9.54
N ILE A 89 -18.28 13.05 9.30
CA ILE A 89 -18.64 11.81 8.60
C ILE A 89 -18.80 10.61 9.54
N GLY A 90 -18.53 10.79 10.83
CA GLY A 90 -18.64 9.74 11.83
C GLY A 90 -17.53 8.68 11.74
N LEU A 91 -16.33 9.06 11.26
CA LEU A 91 -15.18 8.16 11.16
C LEU A 91 -14.29 8.29 12.40
N THR A 92 -13.94 7.15 12.99
CA THR A 92 -12.80 7.00 13.88
C THR A 92 -11.79 6.06 13.23
N GLN A 93 -10.60 6.55 12.93
CA GLN A 93 -9.51 5.77 12.39
C GLN A 93 -8.39 5.67 13.41
N THR A 94 -7.96 4.46 13.75
CA THR A 94 -6.83 4.22 14.67
C THR A 94 -5.78 3.35 14.01
N CYS A 95 -4.53 3.79 14.00
CA CYS A 95 -3.41 3.02 13.45
C CYS A 95 -2.38 2.71 14.55
N ASP A 96 -1.90 1.48 14.60
CA ASP A 96 -1.16 0.96 15.77
C ASP A 96 0.09 0.12 15.44
N LYS A 97 0.28 -0.29 14.19
CA LYS A 97 1.47 -1.02 13.72
C LYS A 97 1.92 -0.53 12.35
N VAL A 98 3.19 -0.75 12.06
CA VAL A 98 3.81 -0.44 10.78
C VAL A 98 4.75 -1.55 10.35
N ILE A 99 4.93 -1.69 9.04
CA ILE A 99 6.05 -2.43 8.45
C ILE A 99 6.80 -1.45 7.55
N GLU A 100 8.10 -1.34 7.77
CA GLU A 100 9.00 -0.57 6.92
C GLU A 100 9.61 -1.51 5.87
N ASP A 101 9.67 -1.06 4.61
CA ASP A 101 10.24 -1.80 3.48
C ASP A 101 9.75 -3.26 3.38
N TYR A 102 8.44 -3.43 3.30
CA TYR A 102 7.79 -4.72 3.17
C TYR A 102 8.33 -5.51 1.97
N ALA A 103 8.66 -6.79 2.20
CA ALA A 103 9.45 -7.58 1.26
C ALA A 103 8.77 -7.80 -0.10
N ALA A 104 7.44 -7.99 -0.13
CA ALA A 104 6.60 -8.15 -1.33
C ALA A 104 7.25 -8.97 -2.49
N PRO A 105 7.59 -10.25 -2.28
CA PRO A 105 8.31 -11.04 -3.28
C PRO A 105 7.59 -11.16 -4.64
N LYS A 106 6.26 -11.31 -4.67
CA LYS A 106 5.49 -11.39 -5.93
C LYS A 106 5.47 -10.05 -6.65
N LEU A 107 5.40 -8.93 -5.92
CA LEU A 107 5.57 -7.61 -6.51
C LEU A 107 6.96 -7.48 -7.16
N LYS A 108 8.02 -7.90 -6.47
CA LYS A 108 9.41 -7.86 -6.98
C LYS A 108 9.63 -8.76 -8.20
N GLN A 109 8.96 -9.91 -8.27
CA GLN A 109 8.97 -10.78 -9.46
C GLN A 109 8.39 -10.10 -10.70
N LYS A 110 7.52 -9.09 -10.54
CA LYS A 110 7.00 -8.26 -11.63
C LYS A 110 7.98 -7.14 -12.05
N GLY A 111 9.22 -7.15 -11.53
CA GLY A 111 10.26 -6.17 -11.85
C GLY A 111 10.10 -4.83 -11.12
N LYS A 112 9.27 -4.77 -10.09
CA LYS A 112 9.06 -3.56 -9.27
C LYS A 112 10.09 -3.49 -8.15
N THR A 113 10.66 -2.32 -7.94
CA THR A 113 11.69 -2.06 -6.91
C THR A 113 11.25 -1.00 -5.91
N ASP A 114 9.95 -0.69 -5.89
CA ASP A 114 9.37 0.29 -5.00
C ASP A 114 9.52 -0.16 -3.53
N THR A 115 9.88 0.78 -2.66
CA THR A 115 9.85 0.55 -1.20
C THR A 115 8.40 0.59 -0.75
N VAL A 116 7.92 -0.51 -0.18
CA VAL A 116 6.54 -0.66 0.29
C VAL A 116 6.50 -0.41 1.79
N TYR A 117 5.62 0.49 2.24
CA TYR A 117 5.34 0.72 3.66
C TYR A 117 3.94 0.22 3.97
N LEU A 118 3.78 -0.51 5.06
CA LEU A 118 2.45 -0.94 5.52
C LEU A 118 2.08 -0.23 6.81
N LEU A 119 0.82 0.19 6.92
CA LEU A 119 0.24 0.82 8.10
C LEU A 119 -1.02 0.06 8.49
N HIS A 120 -1.01 -0.54 9.67
CA HIS A 120 -2.18 -1.23 10.20
C HIS A 120 -3.14 -0.20 10.80
N CYS A 121 -4.40 -0.22 10.38
CA CYS A 121 -5.43 0.65 10.91
C CYS A 121 -6.76 -0.09 11.09
N THR A 122 -7.54 0.40 12.05
CA THR A 122 -8.96 0.10 12.25
C THR A 122 -9.77 1.36 11.94
N LEU A 123 -10.78 1.24 11.08
CA LEU A 123 -11.68 2.31 10.68
C LEU A 123 -13.10 1.93 11.11
N ASP A 124 -13.67 2.73 12.00
CA ASP A 124 -15.03 2.59 12.50
C ASP A 124 -15.89 3.76 12.02
N PHE A 125 -16.99 3.43 11.37
CA PHE A 125 -17.97 4.38 10.86
C PHE A 125 -19.27 4.27 11.67
N ASN A 126 -19.70 5.40 12.25
CA ASN A 126 -20.97 5.52 12.98
C ASN A 126 -21.96 6.49 12.34
N GLY A 127 -21.58 7.07 11.19
CA GLY A 127 -22.38 8.03 10.43
C GLY A 127 -23.15 7.40 9.27
N ASP A 128 -23.48 8.25 8.30
CA ASP A 128 -24.15 7.90 7.03
C ASP A 128 -23.15 7.63 5.88
N ILE A 129 -21.86 7.55 6.21
CA ILE A 129 -20.78 7.18 5.30
C ILE A 129 -20.19 5.85 5.76
N ALA A 130 -19.87 4.99 4.80
CA ALA A 130 -19.10 3.77 5.01
C ALA A 130 -17.76 3.87 4.26
N TYR A 131 -16.89 2.88 4.46
CA TYR A 131 -15.60 2.86 3.78
C TYR A 131 -15.76 2.96 2.25
N SER A 132 -14.85 3.69 1.62
CA SER A 132 -14.78 3.89 0.16
C SER A 132 -13.34 4.13 -0.28
N SER A 133 -13.04 3.90 -1.56
CA SER A 133 -11.70 4.14 -2.10
C SER A 133 -11.21 5.58 -1.92
N THR A 134 -12.10 6.57 -2.03
CA THR A 134 -11.75 7.98 -1.78
C THR A 134 -11.32 8.24 -0.33
N LEU A 135 -11.85 7.47 0.63
CA LEU A 135 -11.40 7.54 2.02
C LEU A 135 -10.07 6.82 2.22
N SER A 136 -9.81 5.74 1.47
CA SER A 136 -8.49 5.10 1.47
C SER A 136 -7.38 6.09 1.08
N ASP A 137 -7.65 6.94 0.08
CA ASP A 137 -6.72 7.98 -0.39
C ASP A 137 -6.49 9.12 0.60
N SER A 138 -7.35 9.25 1.63
CA SER A 138 -7.23 10.32 2.62
C SER A 138 -6.11 10.07 3.63
N THR A 139 -5.65 8.83 3.80
CA THR A 139 -4.54 8.52 4.71
C THR A 139 -3.23 8.42 3.94
N SER A 140 -2.19 9.10 4.41
CA SER A 140 -0.86 9.04 3.81
C SER A 140 0.26 9.12 4.85
N LEU A 141 1.47 8.76 4.43
CA LEU A 141 2.69 8.94 5.19
C LEU A 141 3.51 10.09 4.60
N GLN A 142 4.02 10.96 5.47
CA GLN A 142 4.79 12.15 5.06
C GLN A 142 5.92 12.46 6.03
N ASP A 143 6.87 13.28 5.60
CA ASP A 143 7.88 13.83 6.52
C ASP A 143 7.21 14.88 7.43
N LYS A 144 7.61 14.96 8.69
CA LYS A 144 7.20 16.03 9.63
C LYS A 144 7.45 17.44 9.09
N THR A 145 8.46 17.61 8.25
CA THR A 145 8.87 18.90 7.70
C THR A 145 8.15 19.26 6.39
N SER A 146 7.28 18.38 5.88
CA SER A 146 6.59 18.56 4.59
C SER A 146 5.14 18.14 4.67
N SER A 147 4.23 19.02 4.25
CA SER A 147 2.82 18.70 4.11
C SER A 147 2.48 18.00 2.79
N LYS A 148 3.48 17.69 1.96
CA LYS A 148 3.28 16.95 0.71
C LYS A 148 3.36 15.46 1.00
N PRO A 149 2.37 14.65 0.55
CA PRO A 149 2.43 13.21 0.69
C PRO A 149 3.66 12.71 -0.06
N LYS A 150 4.44 11.89 0.62
CA LYS A 150 5.59 11.20 0.02
C LYS A 150 5.20 9.84 -0.54
N THR A 151 4.00 9.38 -0.20
CA THR A 151 3.52 8.07 -0.57
C THR A 151 2.17 8.11 -1.27
N VAL A 152 1.90 7.07 -2.06
CA VAL A 152 0.59 6.80 -2.68
C VAL A 152 0.10 5.43 -2.27
N GLN A 153 -1.22 5.27 -2.18
CA GLN A 153 -1.86 3.98 -1.90
C GLN A 153 -1.49 2.95 -2.98
N TYR A 154 -1.25 1.72 -2.54
CA TYR A 154 -0.71 0.63 -3.34
C TYR A 154 -1.32 -0.73 -2.98
N GLY A 155 -2.38 -0.77 -2.17
CA GLY A 155 -2.99 -1.97 -1.59
C GLY A 155 -3.20 -3.11 -2.59
N ALA A 156 -3.93 -2.86 -3.67
CA ALA A 156 -4.26 -3.88 -4.67
C ALA A 156 -3.04 -4.51 -5.35
N ASN A 157 -1.91 -3.79 -5.44
CA ASN A 157 -0.71 -4.30 -6.11
C ASN A 157 0.08 -5.32 -5.26
N VAL A 158 -0.11 -5.28 -3.93
CA VAL A 158 0.57 -6.14 -2.96
C VAL A 158 -0.38 -7.10 -2.24
N ALA A 159 -1.68 -7.10 -2.56
CA ALA A 159 -2.69 -7.94 -1.93
C ALA A 159 -2.31 -9.44 -1.89
N ASP A 160 -1.75 -9.98 -2.99
CA ASP A 160 -1.29 -11.37 -3.05
C ASP A 160 -0.11 -11.67 -2.12
N ASP A 161 0.79 -10.69 -1.91
CA ASP A 161 1.92 -10.83 -0.99
C ASP A 161 1.44 -10.74 0.46
N LEU A 162 0.58 -9.77 0.77
CA LEU A 162 -0.02 -9.60 2.09
C LEU A 162 -0.79 -10.84 2.52
N LYS A 163 -1.60 -11.41 1.61
CA LYS A 163 -2.35 -12.64 1.86
C LYS A 163 -1.45 -13.84 2.16
N ASP A 164 -0.32 -13.98 1.47
CA ASP A 164 0.64 -15.07 1.72
C ASP A 164 1.31 -14.94 3.10
N ASP A 165 1.43 -13.71 3.60
CA ASP A 165 1.92 -13.38 4.94
C ASP A 165 0.84 -13.38 6.02
N GLY A 166 -0.42 -13.64 5.67
CA GLY A 166 -1.55 -13.61 6.60
C GLY A 166 -1.90 -12.20 7.07
N LEU A 167 -1.62 -11.19 6.26
CA LEU A 167 -1.98 -9.79 6.50
C LEU A 167 -3.22 -9.44 5.68
N ASP A 168 -4.28 -8.98 6.33
CA ASP A 168 -5.48 -8.54 5.64
C ASP A 168 -5.25 -7.14 5.05
N VAL A 169 -5.38 -7.01 3.74
CA VAL A 169 -5.23 -5.71 3.04
C VAL A 169 -6.51 -4.90 3.18
N ILE A 170 -6.36 -3.60 3.40
CA ILE A 170 -7.47 -2.65 3.22
C ILE A 170 -7.45 -2.18 1.78
N ASP A 171 -8.47 -2.52 0.99
CA ASP A 171 -8.53 -2.19 -0.43
C ASP A 171 -9.93 -1.78 -0.88
N THR A 172 -10.26 -1.93 -2.17
CA THR A 172 -11.56 -1.56 -2.73
C THR A 172 -12.68 -2.52 -2.36
N GLU A 173 -12.37 -3.75 -1.97
CA GLU A 173 -13.35 -4.78 -1.63
C GLU A 173 -14.03 -4.50 -0.28
N ASP A 174 -13.42 -3.68 0.57
CA ASP A 174 -14.01 -3.19 1.82
C ASP A 174 -15.09 -2.12 1.61
N ALA A 175 -15.35 -1.70 0.37
CA ALA A 175 -16.30 -0.63 0.06
C ALA A 175 -17.71 -0.94 0.60
N GLY A 176 -18.25 -0.01 1.39
CA GLY A 176 -19.56 -0.15 2.03
C GLY A 176 -19.52 -0.75 3.44
N SER A 177 -18.37 -1.21 3.92
CA SER A 177 -18.21 -1.67 5.30
C SER A 177 -18.20 -0.51 6.30
N THR A 178 -18.89 -0.69 7.43
CA THR A 178 -18.88 0.28 8.54
C THR A 178 -17.77 0.01 9.56
N HIS A 179 -17.09 -1.12 9.42
CA HIS A 179 -15.91 -1.48 10.20
C HIS A 179 -14.92 -2.15 9.27
N VAL A 180 -13.69 -1.65 9.24
CA VAL A 180 -12.59 -2.17 8.43
C VAL A 180 -11.34 -2.24 9.31
N GLU A 181 -10.66 -3.38 9.33
CA GLU A 181 -9.39 -3.56 10.02
C GLU A 181 -8.42 -4.26 9.08
N GLY A 182 -7.20 -3.76 8.99
CA GLY A 182 -6.17 -4.35 8.15
C GLY A 182 -5.04 -3.38 7.85
N TRP A 183 -4.35 -3.63 6.74
CA TRP A 183 -3.15 -2.91 6.34
C TRP A 183 -3.40 -2.05 5.10
N PHE A 184 -3.21 -0.75 5.24
CA PHE A 184 -2.94 0.10 4.09
C PHE A 184 -1.53 -0.18 3.59
N ALA A 185 -1.37 -0.25 2.27
CA ALA A 185 -0.07 -0.35 1.64
C ALA A 185 0.26 0.90 0.85
N TYR A 186 1.48 1.38 1.02
CA TYR A 186 1.96 2.61 0.43
C TYR A 186 3.28 2.39 -0.29
N ILE A 187 3.50 3.09 -1.40
CA ILE A 187 4.84 3.21 -2.00
C ILE A 187 5.27 4.66 -2.02
N ALA A 188 6.59 4.89 -1.99
CA ALA A 188 7.12 6.22 -2.24
C ALA A 188 6.77 6.67 -3.68
N VAL A 189 6.44 7.96 -3.87
CA VAL A 189 6.11 8.52 -5.19
C VAL A 189 7.29 8.42 -6.18
N SER A 190 8.51 8.43 -5.64
CA SER A 190 9.78 8.33 -6.35
C SER A 190 10.91 7.93 -5.39
N ASP A 191 12.07 7.55 -5.92
CA ASP A 191 13.25 7.26 -5.10
C ASP A 191 13.66 8.42 -4.18
N SER A 192 13.50 9.68 -4.62
CA SER A 192 13.83 10.86 -3.82
C SER A 192 12.81 11.19 -2.72
N THR A 193 11.65 10.53 -2.74
CA THR A 193 10.58 10.70 -1.76
C THR A 193 10.47 9.54 -0.78
N LYS A 194 11.41 8.58 -0.81
CA LYS A 194 11.50 7.55 0.22
C LYS A 194 11.48 8.20 1.61
N LEU A 195 10.69 7.61 2.49
CA LEU A 195 10.66 8.03 3.88
C LEU A 195 11.98 7.61 4.51
N LYS A 196 12.47 8.44 5.43
CA LYS A 196 13.58 8.02 6.27
C LYS A 196 13.10 6.89 7.20
N PRO A 197 14.03 6.09 7.73
CA PRO A 197 13.67 5.05 8.67
C PRO A 197 12.78 5.57 9.79
N PHE A 198 11.72 4.83 10.13
CA PHE A 198 10.75 5.29 11.14
C PHE A 198 11.40 5.48 12.52
N SER A 199 12.51 4.77 12.77
CA SER A 199 13.35 4.93 13.96
C SER A 199 13.95 6.33 14.11
N GLU A 200 14.10 7.10 13.03
CA GLU A 200 14.56 8.50 13.11
C GLU A 200 13.48 9.45 13.66
N GLY A 201 12.23 9.01 13.74
CA GLY A 201 11.13 9.80 14.29
C GLY A 201 10.80 11.04 13.45
N THR A 202 11.07 11.01 12.14
CA THR A 202 10.82 12.11 11.20
C THR A 202 9.52 11.97 10.40
N THR A 203 8.77 10.89 10.60
CA THR A 203 7.56 10.57 9.83
C THR A 203 6.29 10.95 10.60
N SER A 204 5.28 11.41 9.88
CA SER A 204 3.92 11.63 10.36
C SER A 204 2.92 10.83 9.53
N ILE A 205 1.80 10.51 10.15
CA ILE A 205 0.60 10.00 9.48
C ILE A 205 -0.32 11.21 9.28
N ALA A 206 -0.76 11.42 8.05
CA ALA A 206 -1.72 12.46 7.71
C ALA A 206 -3.05 11.84 7.31
N TYR A 207 -4.13 12.43 7.81
CA TYR A 207 -5.48 12.22 7.34
C TYR A 207 -5.93 13.52 6.67
N ASP A 208 -6.16 13.51 5.36
CA ASP A 208 -6.57 14.65 4.55
C ASP A 208 -7.74 14.24 3.66
N ARG A 209 -8.95 14.54 4.12
CA ARG A 209 -10.19 14.29 3.40
C ARG A 209 -10.63 15.56 2.68
N ALA A 210 -10.72 15.49 1.36
CA ALA A 210 -11.30 16.55 0.56
C ALA A 210 -12.79 16.78 0.89
N ALA A 211 -13.28 17.98 0.57
CA ALA A 211 -14.71 18.26 0.64
C ALA A 211 -15.48 17.29 -0.28
N GLY A 212 -16.60 16.78 0.21
CA GLY A 212 -17.32 15.70 -0.45
C GLY A 212 -18.82 15.76 -0.26
N LYS A 213 -19.53 14.89 -0.97
CA LYS A 213 -20.98 14.73 -0.84
C LYS A 213 -21.29 13.26 -0.56
N GLY A 214 -22.05 13.00 0.49
CA GLY A 214 -22.52 11.66 0.82
C GLY A 214 -23.39 11.12 -0.30
N VAL A 215 -23.03 9.97 -0.86
CA VAL A 215 -23.74 9.41 -2.03
C VAL A 215 -25.19 9.05 -1.68
N GLN A 216 -25.43 8.59 -0.46
CA GLN A 216 -26.76 8.18 0.02
C GLN A 216 -27.60 9.36 0.54
N SER A 217 -27.05 10.15 1.46
CA SER A 217 -27.79 11.26 2.09
C SER A 217 -27.84 12.52 1.24
N GLY A 218 -26.92 12.68 0.29
CA GLY A 218 -26.71 13.91 -0.44
C GLY A 218 -26.13 15.06 0.39
N LYS A 219 -25.79 14.81 1.66
CA LYS A 219 -25.21 15.79 2.59
C LYS A 219 -23.83 16.23 2.09
N GLN A 220 -23.52 17.51 2.22
CA GLN A 220 -22.19 18.04 1.94
C GLN A 220 -21.35 18.02 3.22
N TYR A 221 -20.08 17.65 3.09
CA TYR A 221 -19.09 17.66 4.16
C TYR A 221 -17.92 18.56 3.75
N ALA A 222 -17.43 19.35 4.69
CA ALA A 222 -16.28 20.21 4.45
C ALA A 222 -15.02 19.35 4.32
N ALA A 223 -13.94 19.93 3.78
CA ALA A 223 -12.65 19.27 3.87
C ALA A 223 -12.21 19.21 5.33
N TYR A 224 -11.56 18.12 5.71
CA TYR A 224 -11.02 17.92 7.05
C TYR A 224 -9.61 17.38 6.92
N SER A 225 -8.69 17.90 7.72
CA SER A 225 -7.34 17.37 7.80
C SER A 225 -6.84 17.34 9.23
N ASP A 226 -6.06 16.31 9.55
CA ASP A 226 -5.30 16.18 10.79
C ASP A 226 -3.98 15.47 10.48
N THR A 227 -2.96 15.71 11.29
CA THR A 227 -1.63 15.10 11.13
C THR A 227 -1.05 14.81 12.49
N GLN A 228 -0.59 13.58 12.68
CA GLN A 228 -0.04 13.12 13.94
C GLN A 228 1.29 12.40 13.70
N ASP A 229 2.18 12.46 14.69
CA ASP A 229 3.50 11.86 14.61
C ASP A 229 3.43 10.33 14.65
N LEU A 230 4.14 9.68 13.73
CA LEU A 230 4.42 8.25 13.83
C LEU A 230 5.56 8.06 14.84
N VAL A 231 5.30 7.31 15.91
CA VAL A 231 6.27 7.05 16.97
C VAL A 231 6.32 5.56 17.27
N LEU A 232 7.46 4.91 16.99
CA LEU A 232 7.71 3.51 17.35
C LEU A 232 7.71 3.32 18.89
N LYS A 233 7.31 2.13 19.37
CA LYS A 233 7.25 1.79 20.80
C LYS A 233 8.56 1.31 21.42
#